data_AF-A0A7W0ME70-F1
#
_entry.id   AF-A0A7W0ME70-F1
#
_cell.length_a   1.000
_cell.length_b   1.000
_cell.length_c   1.000
_cell.angle_alpha   90.00
_cell.angle_beta   90.00
_cell.angle_gamma   90.00
#
_symmetry.space_group_name_H-M   'P 1'
#
loop_
_entity.id
_entity.type
_entity.pdbx_description
1 polymer ?
#
loop_
_entity_poly.entity_id
_entity_poly.type
_entity_poly.pdbx_seq_one_letter_code
_entity_poly.pdbx_strand_id
1 'polypeptide(L)'
;MSTTETACYSTPQEAGLRIETLSFERIPHQSRLFLDYLRDPVALGRYYPSAVRLHHELAARAPEVLAAHQTDRTHLCDALEAMNRAWGAGAETIANFTRLRSPRAVAVVSGQQVVLFTGTLYT
;
A
#
# COMPACT_ATOMS: atom_id res chain seq x y z
N MET A 1 5.46 10.93 -23.73
CA MET A 1 5.17 9.72 -24.51
C MET A 1 4.06 8.98 -23.78
N SER A 2 2.97 8.65 -24.46
CA SER A 2 1.83 7.93 -23.85
C SER A 2 2.19 6.45 -23.79
N THR A 3 2.45 5.93 -22.59
CA THR A 3 2.63 4.50 -22.38
C THR A 3 1.28 3.91 -22.05
N THR A 4 0.82 2.93 -22.82
CA THR A 4 -0.42 2.21 -22.53
C THR A 4 -0.15 1.24 -21.38
N GLU A 5 -0.47 1.65 -20.17
CA GLU A 5 -0.49 0.75 -19.01
C GLU A 5 -1.94 0.29 -18.74
N THR A 6 -2.09 -0.86 -18.09
CA THR A 6 -3.41 -1.40 -17.70
C THR A 6 -3.72 -0.93 -16.28
N ALA A 7 -4.76 -0.09 -16.11
CA ALA A 7 -5.02 0.63 -14.85
C ALA A 7 -5.55 -0.30 -13.76
N CYS A 8 -6.32 -1.29 -14.19
CA CYS A 8 -6.97 -2.29 -13.36
C CYS A 8 -7.07 -3.57 -14.18
N TYR A 9 -6.65 -4.71 -13.62
CA TYR A 9 -6.89 -6.03 -14.20
C TYR A 9 -8.39 -6.35 -14.37
N SER A 10 -9.27 -5.57 -13.72
CA SER A 10 -10.73 -5.70 -13.71
C SER A 10 -11.49 -4.73 -14.63
N THR A 11 -10.83 -3.77 -15.26
CA THR A 11 -11.47 -2.99 -16.34
C THR A 11 -11.35 -3.80 -17.64
N PRO A 12 -12.46 -4.30 -18.22
CA PRO A 12 -12.40 -4.95 -19.52
C PRO A 12 -11.80 -3.96 -20.52
N GLN A 13 -10.89 -4.43 -21.39
CA GLN A 13 -10.34 -3.64 -22.50
C GLN A 13 -11.42 -2.96 -23.37
N GLU A 14 -12.68 -3.37 -23.24
CA GLU A 14 -13.88 -2.79 -23.87
C GLU A 14 -14.18 -1.33 -23.47
N ALA A 15 -13.71 -0.85 -22.32
CA ALA A 15 -14.04 0.49 -21.83
C ALA A 15 -13.27 1.64 -22.52
N GLY A 16 -12.31 1.34 -23.41
CA GLY A 16 -11.56 2.36 -24.16
C GLY A 16 -10.77 3.34 -23.27
N LEU A 17 -10.43 2.94 -22.04
CA LEU A 17 -9.76 3.81 -21.08
C LEU A 17 -8.29 4.01 -21.45
N ARG A 18 -7.84 5.26 -21.40
CA ARG A 18 -6.45 5.65 -21.62
C ARG A 18 -5.81 6.08 -20.31
N ILE A 19 -4.61 5.57 -20.03
CA ILE A 19 -3.78 6.07 -18.94
C ILE A 19 -2.75 7.03 -19.51
N GLU A 20 -2.59 8.15 -18.84
CA GLU A 20 -1.50 9.08 -19.08
C GLU A 20 -0.81 9.39 -17.75
N THR A 21 0.52 9.51 -17.79
CA THR A 21 1.32 9.88 -16.62
C THR A 21 1.58 11.38 -16.64
N LEU A 22 1.26 12.06 -15.54
CA LEU A 22 1.61 13.46 -15.32
C LEU A 22 2.55 13.57 -14.12
N SER A 23 3.68 14.26 -14.31
CA SER A 23 4.60 14.55 -13.19
C SER A 23 3.94 15.48 -12.18
N PHE A 24 4.07 15.16 -10.90
CA PHE A 24 3.60 16.03 -9.80
C PHE A 24 4.27 17.40 -9.81
N GLU A 25 5.45 17.57 -10.39
CA GLU A 25 6.10 18.89 -10.56
C GLU A 25 5.28 19.85 -11.45
N ARG A 26 4.39 19.31 -12.29
CA ARG A 26 3.51 20.09 -13.17
C ARG A 26 2.17 20.44 -12.53
N ILE A 27 1.89 19.92 -11.34
CA ILE A 27 0.65 20.19 -10.61
C ILE A 27 0.95 21.33 -9.61
N PRO A 28 0.16 22.41 -9.58
CA PRO A 28 0.41 23.50 -8.64
C PRO A 28 0.18 23.06 -7.19
N HIS A 29 0.68 23.86 -6.25
CA HIS A 29 0.47 23.70 -4.80
C HIS A 29 1.02 22.40 -4.18
N GLN A 30 2.02 21.78 -4.81
CA GLN A 30 2.77 20.69 -4.18
C GLN A 30 3.75 21.22 -3.13
N SER A 31 3.91 20.49 -2.04
CA SER A 31 4.93 20.82 -1.05
C SER A 31 6.32 20.49 -1.59
N ARG A 32 7.31 21.31 -1.22
CA ARG A 32 8.71 21.06 -1.61
C ARG A 32 9.21 19.71 -1.10
N LEU A 33 8.88 19.34 0.14
CA LEU A 33 9.30 18.06 0.73
C LEU A 33 8.79 16.87 -0.09
N PHE A 34 7.54 16.94 -0.56
CA PHE A 34 6.95 15.88 -1.39
C PHE A 34 7.66 15.76 -2.75
N LEU A 35 7.89 16.88 -3.43
CA LEU A 35 8.62 16.87 -4.70
C LEU A 35 10.06 16.38 -4.54
N ASP A 36 10.75 16.80 -3.48
CA ASP A 36 12.10 16.34 -3.15
C ASP A 36 12.11 14.82 -2.87
N TYR A 37 11.08 14.29 -2.19
CA TYR A 37 10.94 12.85 -1.95
C TYR A 37 10.70 12.06 -3.24
N LEU A 38 9.89 12.57 -4.16
CA LEU A 38 9.69 11.92 -5.47
C LEU A 38 10.96 11.92 -6.33
N ARG A 39 11.81 12.95 -6.19
CA ARG A 39 13.05 13.08 -6.97
C ARG A 39 14.19 12.23 -6.41
N ASP A 40 14.46 12.35 -5.11
CA ASP A 40 15.49 11.58 -4.42
C ASP A 40 15.08 11.28 -2.97
N PRO A 41 14.36 10.16 -2.75
CA PRO A 41 13.88 9.81 -1.42
C PRO A 41 15.02 9.49 -0.44
N VAL A 42 16.16 8.99 -0.93
CA VAL A 42 17.31 8.60 -0.09
C VAL A 42 18.07 9.84 0.41
N ALA A 43 18.09 10.92 -0.37
CA ALA A 43 18.63 12.21 0.08
C ALA A 43 17.87 12.78 1.29
N LEU A 44 16.62 12.36 1.50
CA LEU A 44 15.80 12.73 2.65
C LEU A 44 15.90 11.74 3.83
N GLY A 45 16.95 10.91 3.89
CA GLY A 45 17.13 9.89 4.93
C GLY A 45 17.06 10.40 6.37
N ARG A 46 17.36 11.68 6.62
CA ARG A 46 17.15 12.32 7.94
C ARG A 46 15.68 12.28 8.38
N TYR A 47 14.74 12.46 7.46
CA TYR A 47 13.30 12.48 7.71
C TYR A 47 12.66 11.12 7.46
N TYR A 48 13.17 10.37 6.48
CA TYR A 48 12.68 9.05 6.10
C TYR A 48 13.83 8.03 6.08
N PRO A 49 14.27 7.52 7.25
CA PRO A 49 15.44 6.65 7.36
C PRO A 49 15.36 5.36 6.55
N SER A 50 14.15 4.92 6.23
CA SER A 50 13.90 3.70 5.49
C SER A 50 13.39 3.94 4.06
N ALA A 51 13.58 5.15 3.54
CA ALA A 51 13.19 5.46 2.18
C ALA A 51 14.03 4.67 1.18
N VAL A 52 13.37 4.18 0.12
CA VAL A 52 13.99 3.43 -0.97
C VAL A 52 13.86 4.21 -2.26
N ARG A 53 14.80 4.03 -3.20
CA ARG A 53 14.69 4.68 -4.52
C ARG A 53 13.65 3.97 -5.36
N LEU A 54 13.59 2.65 -5.27
CA LEU A 54 12.71 1.82 -6.09
C LEU A 54 11.85 0.93 -5.18
N HIS A 55 10.56 0.81 -5.49
CA HIS A 55 9.60 0.08 -4.66
C HIS A 55 9.97 -1.40 -4.45
N HIS A 56 10.68 -2.03 -5.38
CA HIS A 56 11.12 -3.43 -5.25
C HIS A 56 12.24 -3.62 -4.21
N GLU A 57 12.95 -2.55 -3.83
CA GLU A 57 13.96 -2.58 -2.77
C GLU A 57 13.32 -2.83 -1.39
N LEU A 58 12.02 -2.55 -1.22
CA LEU A 58 11.29 -2.78 0.03
C LEU A 58 11.33 -4.24 0.47
N ALA A 59 11.39 -5.20 -0.47
CA ALA A 59 11.44 -6.62 -0.14
C ALA A 59 12.68 -6.99 0.68
N ALA A 60 13.80 -6.27 0.49
CA ALA A 60 15.04 -6.48 1.24
C ALA A 60 14.88 -6.14 2.74
N ARG A 61 13.84 -5.40 3.11
CA ARG A 61 13.52 -5.06 4.50
C ARG A 61 12.75 -6.16 5.24
N ALA A 62 12.21 -7.15 4.54
CA ALA A 62 11.40 -8.19 5.17
C ALA A 62 12.11 -8.90 6.34
N PRO A 63 13.41 -9.29 6.26
CA PRO A 63 14.11 -9.90 7.39
C PRO A 63 14.21 -9.00 8.62
N GLU A 64 14.45 -7.70 8.43
CA GLU A 64 14.49 -6.69 9.50
C GLU A 64 13.13 -6.60 10.22
N VAL A 65 12.04 -6.49 9.44
CA VAL A 65 10.67 -6.42 9.97
C VAL A 65 10.29 -7.69 10.73
N LEU A 66 10.66 -8.85 10.19
CA LEU A 66 10.40 -10.15 10.82
C LEU A 66 11.20 -10.31 12.13
N ALA A 67 12.46 -9.87 12.16
CA ALA A 67 13.29 -9.91 13.36
C ALA A 67 12.80 -8.96 14.47
N ALA A 68 12.23 -7.81 14.09
CA ALA A 68 11.68 -6.83 15.03
C ALA A 68 10.26 -7.16 15.52
N HIS A 69 9.67 -8.27 15.07
CA HIS A 69 8.30 -8.63 15.40
C HIS A 69 8.15 -9.12 16.84
N GLN A 70 7.34 -8.45 17.66
CA GLN A 70 7.17 -8.74 19.09
C GLN A 70 5.75 -9.19 19.48
N THR A 71 4.79 -9.07 18.58
CA THR A 71 3.37 -9.30 18.88
C THR A 71 2.96 -10.75 18.62
N ASP A 72 1.95 -11.25 19.33
CA ASP A 72 1.32 -12.52 18.98
C ASP A 72 0.50 -12.40 17.68
N ARG A 73 1.01 -12.99 16.60
CA ARG A 73 0.31 -13.03 15.30
C ARG A 73 -1.01 -13.77 15.35
N THR A 74 -1.08 -14.83 16.15
CA THR A 74 -2.28 -15.66 16.26
C THR A 74 -3.40 -14.82 16.83
N HIS A 75 -3.12 -14.11 17.94
CA HIS A 75 -4.10 -13.23 18.56
C HIS A 75 -4.55 -12.10 17.62
N LEU A 76 -3.62 -11.44 16.92
CA LEU A 76 -3.98 -10.42 15.92
C LEU A 76 -4.88 -10.99 14.81
N CYS A 77 -4.52 -12.14 14.25
CA CYS A 77 -5.28 -12.77 13.18
C CYS A 77 -6.65 -13.25 13.66
N ASP A 78 -6.77 -13.76 14.89
CA ASP A 78 -8.04 -14.15 15.50
C ASP A 78 -8.99 -12.95 15.62
N ALA A 79 -8.47 -11.81 16.12
CA ALA A 79 -9.25 -10.59 16.25
C ALA A 79 -9.71 -10.05 14.89
N LEU A 80 -8.80 -9.98 13.92
CA LEU A 80 -9.11 -9.54 12.56
C LEU A 80 -10.14 -10.44 11.88
N GLU A 81 -10.00 -11.76 12.02
CA GLU A 81 -10.91 -12.73 11.46
C GLU A 81 -12.30 -12.62 12.09
N ALA A 82 -12.40 -12.50 13.41
CA ALA A 82 -13.67 -12.33 14.11
C ALA A 82 -14.40 -11.06 13.67
N MET A 83 -13.70 -9.92 13.59
CA MET A 83 -14.27 -8.65 13.13
C MET A 83 -14.78 -8.75 11.68
N ASN A 84 -13.97 -9.30 10.77
CA ASN A 84 -14.33 -9.39 9.36
C ASN A 84 -15.46 -10.39 9.11
N ARG A 85 -15.55 -11.48 9.87
CA ARG A 85 -16.70 -12.40 9.82
C ARG A 85 -17.98 -11.70 10.28
N ALA A 86 -17.92 -10.89 11.35
CA ALA A 86 -19.07 -10.12 11.83
C ALA A 86 -19.57 -9.10 10.78
N TRP A 87 -18.69 -8.61 9.91
CA TRP A 87 -19.04 -7.71 8.80
C TRP A 87 -19.41 -8.43 7.49
N GLY A 88 -19.44 -9.76 7.48
CA GLY A 88 -19.81 -10.55 6.30
C GLY A 88 -18.71 -10.61 5.22
N ALA A 89 -17.44 -10.55 5.61
CA ALA A 89 -16.33 -10.65 4.66
C ALA A 89 -16.31 -11.98 3.89
N GLY A 90 -15.92 -11.90 2.61
CA GLY A 90 -15.82 -13.05 1.72
C GLY A 90 -14.62 -13.96 2.00
N ALA A 91 -14.60 -15.14 1.35
CA ALA A 91 -13.58 -16.17 1.56
C ALA A 91 -12.14 -15.68 1.32
N GLU A 92 -11.92 -14.79 0.35
CA GLU A 92 -10.59 -14.21 0.05
C GLU A 92 -10.02 -13.40 1.21
N THR A 93 -10.85 -12.57 1.86
CA THR A 93 -10.44 -11.82 3.05
C THR A 93 -10.06 -12.76 4.18
N ILE A 94 -10.85 -13.82 4.39
CA ILE A 94 -10.56 -14.82 5.42
C ILE A 94 -9.27 -15.59 5.11
N ALA A 95 -9.03 -15.97 3.85
CA ALA A 95 -7.80 -16.64 3.42
C ALA A 95 -6.54 -15.79 3.66
N ASN A 96 -6.66 -14.45 3.57
CA ASN A 96 -5.55 -13.56 3.89
C ASN A 96 -5.12 -13.61 5.35
N PHE A 97 -6.02 -13.88 6.31
CA PHE A 97 -5.63 -14.06 7.72
C PHE A 97 -4.82 -15.35 7.90
N THR A 98 -5.16 -16.44 7.21
CA THR A 98 -4.33 -17.65 7.19
C THR A 98 -2.92 -17.37 6.65
N ARG A 99 -2.80 -16.55 5.59
CA ARG A 99 -1.50 -16.13 5.07
C ARG A 99 -0.73 -15.28 6.08
N LEU A 100 -1.41 -14.37 6.77
CA LEU A 100 -0.80 -13.46 7.74
C LEU A 100 -0.27 -14.17 9.00
N ARG A 101 -0.88 -15.29 9.39
CA ARG A 101 -0.41 -16.16 10.49
C ARG A 101 0.97 -16.77 10.23
N SER A 102 1.40 -16.88 8.96
CA SER A 102 2.72 -17.42 8.64
C SER A 102 3.83 -16.59 9.29
N PRO A 103 4.84 -17.22 9.92
CA PRO A 103 5.97 -16.50 10.50
C PRO A 103 6.85 -15.80 9.45
N ARG A 104 6.67 -16.13 8.16
CA ARG A 104 7.38 -15.51 7.04
C ARG A 104 6.58 -14.38 6.37
N ALA A 105 5.37 -14.09 6.83
CA ALA A 105 4.53 -13.07 6.23
C ALA A 105 4.93 -11.67 6.70
N VAL A 106 4.91 -10.71 5.78
CA VAL A 106 4.94 -9.27 6.04
C VAL A 106 3.73 -8.65 5.34
N ALA A 107 3.23 -7.54 5.89
CA ALA A 107 2.10 -6.82 5.34
C ALA A 107 2.51 -5.39 5.00
N VAL A 108 1.99 -4.87 3.89
CA VAL A 108 2.01 -3.43 3.61
C VAL A 108 0.80 -2.82 4.31
N VAL A 109 1.04 -1.82 5.16
CA VAL A 109 -0.02 -1.15 5.93
C VAL A 109 -0.11 0.29 5.48
N SER A 110 -1.31 0.69 5.09
CA SER A 110 -1.71 2.07 4.83
C SER A 110 -3.07 2.32 5.48
N GLY A 111 -3.56 3.56 5.45
CA GLY A 111 -4.86 3.87 5.99
C GLY A 111 -5.36 5.24 5.57
N GLN A 112 -6.67 5.40 5.65
CA GLN A 112 -7.39 6.66 5.47
C GLN A 112 -8.44 6.80 6.57
N GLN A 113 -8.97 8.01 6.73
CA GLN A 113 -10.05 8.26 7.69
C GLN A 113 -11.35 7.57 7.27
N VAL A 114 -12.12 7.10 8.25
CA VAL A 114 -13.48 6.58 8.02
C VAL A 114 -14.43 7.77 7.87
N VAL A 115 -14.90 8.01 6.65
CA VAL A 115 -15.81 9.11 6.30
C VAL A 115 -17.03 8.53 5.58
N LEU A 116 -18.18 9.22 5.69
CA LEU A 116 -19.41 8.82 5.00
C LEU A 116 -19.15 8.60 3.50
N PHE A 117 -19.73 7.53 2.96
CA PHE A 117 -19.61 7.14 1.56
C PHE A 117 -18.15 7.00 1.08
N THR A 118 -17.32 6.31 1.89
CA THR A 118 -15.89 6.05 1.63
C THR A 118 -14.98 7.29 1.55
N GLY A 119 -15.53 8.49 1.79
CA GLY A 119 -14.79 9.73 1.79
C GLY A 119 -14.35 10.16 0.38
N THR A 120 -13.11 10.63 0.31
CA THR A 120 -12.46 11.11 -0.91
C THR A 120 -12.02 9.98 -1.83
N LEU A 121 -11.80 10.27 -3.11
CA LEU A 121 -11.36 9.29 -4.11
C LEU A 121 -9.95 8.70 -3.91
N TYR A 122 -9.17 9.19 -2.95
CA TYR A 122 -7.85 8.64 -2.61
C TYR A 122 -7.90 7.50 -1.56
N THR A 123 -9.11 7.07 -1.17
CA THR A 123 -9.38 5.99 -0.22
C THR A 123 -9.45 4.63 -0.88
#